data_AF-A0AAD3HGN0-F1
#
_entry.id   AF-A0AAD3HGN0-F1
#
_cell.length_a   1.000
_cell.length_b   1.000
_cell.length_c   1.000
_cell.angle_alpha   90.00
_cell.angle_beta   90.00
_cell.angle_gamma   90.00
#
_symmetry.space_group_name_H-M   'P 1'
#
loop_
_entity.id
_entity.type
_entity.pdbx_description
1 polymer ?
#
loop_
_entity_poly.entity_id
_entity_poly.type
_entity_poly.pdbx_seq_one_letter_code
_entity_poly.pdbx_strand_id
1 'polypeptide(L)'
;MDHIKHIYLLFTLYALVVGSNASSKPHYGSRATAEAKAALLQSCYNKHYNGTPSTFEDFLRGFNTSLYLHQVFWSKKQSQLPLTIFVGATLERLGMLEAQCRSYPGPLSAAIYVPLLQQTPGPQLTPANQELLQQATASVKQLFDSLESNPQPPSCSLTALLLFELSSDPALLTLLPINSLRNAALLAAGGSGGDDDVDDDGASEAAASTAAGGAR
;
A
#
# COMPACT_ATOMS: atom_id res chain seq x y z
N MET A 1 39.41 33.11 -24.72
CA MET A 1 39.08 31.66 -24.62
C MET A 1 38.21 31.50 -23.37
N ASP A 2 36.98 31.99 -23.27
CA ASP A 2 35.86 32.20 -24.19
C ASP A 2 35.45 30.94 -24.95
N HIS A 3 34.63 30.12 -24.29
CA HIS A 3 33.30 29.73 -24.79
C HIS A 3 32.69 28.66 -23.86
N ILE A 4 31.81 29.08 -22.94
CA ILE A 4 30.77 28.19 -22.40
C ILE A 4 29.48 28.58 -23.11
N LYS A 5 29.04 27.72 -24.04
CA LYS A 5 27.73 27.78 -24.67
C LYS A 5 26.88 26.62 -24.15
N HIS A 6 25.57 26.88 -24.06
CA HIS A 6 24.45 25.93 -23.92
C HIS A 6 24.02 25.53 -22.51
N ILE A 7 23.12 26.34 -21.94
CA ILE A 7 21.97 25.82 -21.18
C ILE A 7 20.72 26.39 -21.84
N TYR A 8 20.09 25.57 -22.68
CA TYR A 8 18.69 25.70 -23.07
C TYR A 8 18.01 24.42 -22.59
N LEU A 9 17.06 24.56 -21.67
CA LEU A 9 15.94 23.64 -21.56
C LEU A 9 14.77 24.41 -20.95
N LEU A 10 13.99 24.99 -21.86
CA LEU A 10 12.56 25.20 -21.69
C LEU A 10 11.90 23.87 -21.33
N PHE A 11 10.93 23.88 -20.41
CA PHE A 11 9.52 23.67 -20.76
C PHE A 11 8.67 23.82 -19.50
N THR A 12 8.11 25.02 -19.33
CA THR A 12 6.98 25.25 -18.44
C THR A 12 5.73 24.94 -19.25
N LEU A 13 5.01 23.88 -18.90
CA LEU A 13 3.63 23.68 -19.34
C LEU A 13 2.74 23.52 -18.10
N TYR A 14 2.06 24.60 -17.75
CA TYR A 14 0.89 24.55 -16.87
C TYR A 14 -0.31 24.14 -17.73
N ALA A 15 -0.90 22.99 -17.43
CA ALA A 15 -2.24 22.64 -17.90
C ALA A 15 -3.10 22.37 -16.66
N LEU A 16 -3.89 23.38 -16.29
CA LEU A 16 -4.89 23.30 -15.24
C LEU A 16 -6.23 23.08 -15.93
N VAL A 17 -6.70 21.84 -15.97
CA VAL A 17 -8.05 21.51 -16.46
C VAL A 17 -8.95 21.36 -15.23
N VAL A 18 -9.78 22.35 -14.98
CA VAL A 18 -10.93 22.24 -14.07
C VAL A 18 -12.17 22.05 -14.94
N GLY A 19 -12.61 20.82 -15.07
CA GLY A 19 -13.91 20.46 -15.63
C GLY A 19 -14.72 19.73 -14.57
N SER A 20 -15.72 20.41 -14.02
CA SER A 20 -16.66 19.83 -13.05
C SER A 20 -17.96 19.39 -13.72
N ASN A 21 -18.48 18.26 -13.22
CA ASN A 21 -19.87 17.80 -13.22
C ASN A 21 -20.45 17.17 -14.49
N ALA A 22 -20.23 15.87 -14.62
CA ALA A 22 -21.29 14.95 -15.03
C ALA A 22 -21.40 13.85 -13.96
N SER A 23 -22.54 13.82 -13.25
CA SER A 23 -22.91 12.72 -12.35
C SER A 23 -23.31 11.51 -13.19
N SER A 24 -22.34 10.85 -13.81
CA SER A 24 -22.49 9.50 -14.33
C SER A 24 -22.53 8.55 -13.15
N LYS A 25 -23.55 7.68 -13.10
CA LYS A 25 -23.51 6.50 -12.24
C LYS A 25 -22.21 5.75 -12.55
N PRO A 26 -21.33 5.46 -11.57
CA PRO A 26 -20.06 4.82 -11.86
C PRO A 26 -20.36 3.44 -12.48
N HIS A 27 -19.96 3.27 -13.74
CA HIS A 27 -19.87 1.97 -14.37
C HIS A 27 -18.87 1.16 -13.54
N TYR A 28 -19.35 0.15 -12.83
CA TYR A 28 -18.57 -0.68 -11.90
C TYR A 28 -17.62 -1.68 -12.60
N GLY A 29 -17.29 -1.45 -13.88
CA GLY A 29 -16.61 -2.43 -14.74
C GLY A 29 -15.18 -2.08 -15.16
N SER A 30 -14.59 -0.99 -14.67
CA SER A 30 -13.18 -0.68 -14.98
C SER A 30 -12.26 -1.23 -13.89
N ARG A 31 -11.57 -2.33 -14.20
CA ARG A 31 -10.58 -2.97 -13.32
C ARG A 31 -9.55 -1.92 -12.89
N ALA A 32 -9.54 -1.58 -11.61
CA ALA A 32 -8.61 -0.60 -11.06
C ALA A 32 -7.16 -1.03 -11.33
N THR A 33 -6.34 -0.10 -11.83
CA THR A 33 -4.91 -0.36 -12.06
C THR A 33 -4.19 -0.65 -10.75
N ALA A 34 -3.04 -1.32 -10.83
CA ALA A 34 -2.20 -1.62 -9.67
C ALA A 34 -1.86 -0.34 -8.88
N GLU A 35 -1.58 0.75 -9.59
CA GLU A 35 -1.28 2.06 -9.03
C GLU A 35 -2.50 2.70 -8.33
N ALA A 36 -3.71 2.55 -8.90
CA ALA A 36 -4.93 3.05 -8.27
C ALA A 36 -5.26 2.27 -6.99
N LYS A 37 -5.09 0.94 -7.00
CA LYS A 37 -5.24 0.08 -5.80
C LYS A 37 -4.23 0.46 -4.71
N ALA A 38 -2.97 0.66 -5.09
CA ALA A 38 -1.90 1.10 -4.20
C ALA A 38 -2.22 2.46 -3.54
N ALA A 39 -2.64 3.45 -4.32
CA ALA A 39 -3.00 4.78 -3.81
C ALA A 39 -4.22 4.74 -2.88
N LEU A 40 -5.25 3.96 -3.25
CA LEU A 40 -6.44 3.78 -2.42
C LEU A 40 -6.07 3.13 -1.08
N LEU A 41 -5.31 2.03 -1.10
CA LEU A 41 -4.85 1.35 0.10
C LEU A 41 -4.04 2.29 1.00
N GLN A 42 -3.12 3.05 0.43
CA GLN A 42 -2.29 4.00 1.17
C GLN A 42 -3.13 5.11 1.83
N SER A 43 -4.07 5.70 1.09
CA SER A 43 -4.95 6.74 1.63
C SER A 43 -5.86 6.22 2.75
N CYS A 44 -6.42 5.03 2.60
CA CYS A 44 -7.26 4.39 3.62
C CYS A 44 -6.47 4.03 4.88
N TYR A 45 -5.28 3.44 4.71
CA TYR A 45 -4.42 3.04 5.83
C TYR A 45 -3.98 4.26 6.66
N ASN A 46 -3.55 5.32 5.99
CA ASN A 46 -3.00 6.50 6.65
C ASN A 46 -4.04 7.50 7.14
N LYS A 47 -5.34 7.25 6.95
CA LYS A 47 -6.43 8.19 7.30
C LYS A 47 -6.40 8.64 8.78
N HIS A 48 -5.97 7.74 9.67
CA HIS A 48 -5.92 7.99 11.11
C HIS A 48 -4.49 8.04 11.65
N TYR A 49 -3.50 8.21 10.78
CA TYR A 49 -2.11 8.27 11.19
C TYR A 49 -1.85 9.51 12.06
N ASN A 50 -1.20 9.27 13.21
CA ASN A 50 -0.72 10.31 14.10
C ASN A 50 0.81 10.35 14.00
N GLY A 51 1.38 11.40 13.42
CA GLY A 51 2.83 11.53 13.24
C GLY A 51 3.64 11.73 14.53
N THR A 52 3.01 11.70 15.70
CA THR A 52 3.72 11.77 16.99
C THR A 52 4.58 10.52 17.17
N PRO A 53 5.90 10.66 17.43
CA PRO A 53 6.76 9.52 17.74
C PRO A 53 6.25 8.77 18.97
N SER A 54 6.13 7.45 18.86
CA SER A 54 5.69 6.58 19.96
C SER A 54 6.73 6.56 21.09
N THR A 55 6.24 6.42 22.32
CA THR A 55 7.04 6.26 23.53
C THR A 55 6.79 4.87 24.13
N PHE A 56 7.70 4.38 24.99
CA PHE A 56 7.48 3.10 25.67
C PHE A 56 6.21 3.09 26.53
N GLU A 57 5.83 4.23 27.10
CA GLU A 57 4.59 4.39 27.86
C GLU A 57 3.35 4.19 26.97
N ASP A 58 3.39 4.65 25.70
CA ASP A 58 2.30 4.44 24.76
C ASP A 58 2.09 2.95 24.46
N PHE A 59 3.20 2.21 24.33
CA PHE A 59 3.18 0.76 24.16
C PHE A 59 2.58 0.05 25.38
N LEU A 60 3.00 0.41 26.60
CA LEU A 60 2.45 -0.17 27.84
C LEU A 60 0.95 0.07 28.00
N ARG A 61 0.46 1.23 27.55
CA ARG A 61 -0.96 1.59 27.57
C ARG A 61 -1.77 0.96 26.44
N GLY A 62 -1.12 0.27 25.51
CA GLY A 62 -1.77 -0.32 24.35
C GLY A 62 -2.33 0.73 23.38
N PHE A 63 -1.72 1.92 23.33
CA PHE A 63 -2.07 2.88 22.27
C PHE A 63 -1.73 2.28 20.91
N ASN A 64 -2.53 2.64 19.90
CA ASN A 64 -2.26 2.22 18.53
C ASN A 64 -0.87 2.70 18.12
N THR A 65 -0.02 1.75 17.69
CA THR A 65 1.27 2.03 17.05
C THR A 65 1.06 3.02 15.91
N SER A 66 1.83 4.10 15.88
CA SER A 66 1.78 5.11 14.81
C SER A 66 2.54 4.60 13.58
N LEU A 67 1.98 3.55 12.97
CA LEU A 67 2.53 2.95 11.77
C LEU A 67 2.04 3.72 10.53
N TYR A 68 2.95 4.19 9.70
CA TYR A 68 2.65 4.88 8.45
C TYR A 68 2.93 3.98 7.25
N LEU A 69 1.98 3.83 6.34
CA LEU A 69 2.20 3.17 5.05
C LEU A 69 2.86 4.15 4.08
N HIS A 70 4.18 4.03 3.92
CA HIS A 70 4.99 4.93 3.10
C HIS A 70 4.83 4.67 1.60
N GLN A 71 4.84 3.41 1.20
CA GLN A 71 4.70 3.04 -0.21
C GLN A 71 4.13 1.64 -0.36
N VAL A 72 3.42 1.43 -1.46
CA VAL A 72 2.87 0.14 -1.87
C VAL A 72 3.45 -0.22 -3.23
N PHE A 73 4.03 -1.41 -3.34
CA PHE A 73 4.46 -2.02 -4.59
C PHE A 73 3.54 -3.19 -4.89
N TRP A 74 2.90 -3.18 -6.06
CA TRP A 74 1.87 -4.14 -6.41
C TRP A 74 2.22 -4.85 -7.71
N SER A 75 2.42 -6.17 -7.63
CA SER A 75 2.84 -6.99 -8.78
C SER A 75 1.81 -6.92 -9.91
N LYS A 76 2.32 -6.92 -11.14
CA LYS A 76 1.48 -7.02 -12.34
C LYS A 76 1.16 -8.47 -12.68
N LYS A 77 1.81 -9.43 -12.02
CA LYS A 77 1.59 -10.86 -12.22
C LYS A 77 0.23 -11.24 -11.68
N GLN A 78 -0.46 -12.07 -12.44
CA GLN A 78 -1.68 -12.73 -11.99
C GLN A 78 -1.31 -14.07 -11.39
N SER A 79 -1.89 -14.40 -10.24
CA SER A 79 -1.77 -15.74 -9.69
C SER A 79 -3.02 -16.55 -9.99
N GLN A 80 -2.83 -17.85 -10.17
CA GLN A 80 -3.90 -18.83 -10.34
C GLN A 80 -4.21 -19.59 -9.04
N LEU A 81 -3.48 -19.30 -7.95
CA LEU A 81 -3.66 -19.98 -6.68
C LEU A 81 -4.66 -19.21 -5.80
N PRO A 82 -5.65 -19.87 -5.18
CA PRO A 82 -6.67 -19.24 -4.34
C PRO A 82 -6.16 -18.91 -2.92
N LEU A 83 -4.87 -19.12 -2.65
CA LEU A 83 -4.27 -18.94 -1.33
C LEU A 83 -3.29 -17.77 -1.35
N THR A 84 -3.52 -16.75 -0.53
CA THR A 84 -2.55 -15.67 -0.34
C THR A 84 -1.73 -15.91 0.92
N ILE A 85 -0.40 -15.90 0.79
CA ILE A 85 0.50 -15.92 1.95
C ILE A 85 0.75 -14.46 2.37
N PHE A 86 0.60 -14.16 3.65
CA PHE A 86 0.96 -12.85 4.20
C PHE A 86 2.12 -12.95 5.19
N VAL A 87 3.05 -12.01 5.16
CA VAL A 87 4.24 -12.01 6.03
C VAL A 87 4.59 -10.62 6.54
N GLY A 88 5.19 -10.58 7.72
CA GLY A 88 5.91 -9.40 8.22
C GLY A 88 7.42 -9.59 8.03
N ALA A 89 8.13 -8.53 7.62
CA ALA A 89 9.57 -8.55 7.43
C ALA A 89 10.21 -7.23 7.89
N THR A 90 11.51 -7.28 8.16
CA THR A 90 12.37 -6.09 8.29
C THR A 90 13.31 -6.01 7.09
N LEU A 91 14.05 -4.90 6.94
CA LEU A 91 14.95 -4.68 5.81
C LEU A 91 16.05 -5.76 5.71
N GLU A 92 16.62 -6.14 6.84
CA GLU A 92 17.63 -7.21 6.93
C GLU A 92 17.08 -8.60 6.56
N ARG A 93 15.76 -8.76 6.45
CA ARG A 93 15.09 -10.01 6.05
C ARG A 93 14.57 -10.00 4.61
N LEU A 94 14.94 -9.02 3.79
CA LEU A 94 14.51 -8.97 2.38
C LEU A 94 14.96 -10.19 1.57
N GLY A 95 16.12 -10.77 1.84
CA GLY A 95 16.55 -12.02 1.19
C GLY A 95 15.67 -13.23 1.53
N MET A 96 15.10 -13.27 2.73
CA MET A 96 14.14 -14.32 3.12
C MET A 96 12.81 -14.13 2.39
N LEU A 97 12.33 -12.89 2.27
CA LEU A 97 11.14 -12.56 1.49
C LEU A 97 11.32 -12.94 0.02
N GLU A 98 12.49 -12.67 -0.55
CA GLU A 98 12.83 -13.08 -1.91
C GLU A 98 12.77 -14.60 -2.08
N ALA A 99 13.44 -15.35 -1.20
CA ALA A 99 13.45 -16.81 -1.23
C ALA A 99 12.03 -17.39 -1.11
N GLN A 100 11.20 -16.81 -0.25
CA GLN A 100 9.80 -17.20 -0.10
C GLN A 100 8.99 -16.93 -1.37
N CYS A 101 9.15 -15.75 -1.97
CA CYS A 101 8.48 -15.42 -3.24
C CYS A 101 8.90 -16.33 -4.39
N ARG A 102 10.17 -16.75 -4.43
CA ARG A 102 10.67 -17.71 -5.43
C ARG A 102 10.21 -19.15 -5.19
N SER A 103 9.87 -19.49 -3.95
CA SER A 103 9.41 -20.84 -3.59
C SER A 103 7.90 -21.02 -3.75
N TYR A 104 7.14 -19.92 -3.85
CA TYR A 104 5.68 -19.93 -3.90
C TYR A 104 5.13 -19.18 -5.13
N PRO A 105 4.55 -19.86 -6.14
CA PRO A 105 3.94 -19.23 -7.32
C PRO A 105 2.67 -18.41 -7.07
N GLY A 106 2.23 -18.28 -5.82
CA GLY A 106 0.95 -17.67 -5.47
C GLY A 106 1.02 -16.16 -5.24
N PRO A 107 -0.10 -15.54 -4.82
CA PRO A 107 -0.10 -14.20 -4.26
C PRO A 107 0.65 -14.19 -2.93
N LEU A 108 1.53 -13.22 -2.74
CA LEU A 108 2.24 -12.98 -1.48
C LEU A 108 2.10 -11.52 -1.07
N SER A 109 1.58 -11.26 0.12
CA SER A 109 1.53 -9.92 0.71
C SER A 109 2.58 -9.77 1.80
N ALA A 110 3.40 -8.73 1.73
CA ALA A 110 4.48 -8.49 2.69
C ALA A 110 4.34 -7.10 3.32
N ALA A 111 4.31 -7.04 4.65
CA ALA A 111 4.46 -5.81 5.42
C ALA A 111 5.92 -5.67 5.88
N ILE A 112 6.63 -4.70 5.32
CA ILE A 112 8.05 -4.44 5.55
C ILE A 112 8.19 -3.26 6.50
N TYR A 113 8.77 -3.48 7.67
CA TYR A 113 8.86 -2.52 8.76
C TYR A 113 10.22 -1.81 8.81
N VAL A 114 10.18 -0.48 8.98
CA VAL A 114 11.34 0.38 9.19
C VAL A 114 11.15 1.18 10.48
N PRO A 115 11.79 0.80 11.59
CA PRO A 115 11.77 1.61 12.82
C PRO A 115 12.66 2.85 12.64
N LEU A 116 12.14 4.04 12.96
CA LEU A 116 12.87 5.30 12.86
C LEU A 116 12.97 5.98 14.22
N LEU A 117 14.20 6.20 14.70
CA LEU A 117 14.44 6.93 15.95
C LEU A 117 14.29 8.43 15.71
N GLN A 118 13.40 9.08 16.46
CA GLN A 118 13.14 10.51 16.38
C GLN A 118 12.93 11.10 17.77
N GLN A 119 14.00 11.66 18.32
CA GLN A 119 13.98 12.34 19.62
C GLN A 119 13.36 13.75 19.54
N THR A 120 13.38 14.37 18.36
CA THR A 120 12.74 15.67 18.14
C THR A 120 11.22 15.47 18.04
N PRO A 121 10.41 16.18 18.84
CA PRO A 121 8.96 16.06 18.76
C PRO A 121 8.45 16.59 17.41
N GLY A 122 7.40 15.95 16.90
CA GLY A 122 6.67 16.39 15.72
C GLY A 122 6.55 15.33 14.62
N PRO A 123 5.66 15.58 13.64
CA PRO A 123 5.32 14.62 12.59
C PRO A 123 6.28 14.57 11.41
N GLN A 124 7.20 15.54 11.32
CA GLN A 124 8.13 15.67 10.21
C GLN A 124 9.34 14.78 10.47
N LEU A 125 9.77 14.03 9.45
CA LEU A 125 11.00 13.24 9.54
C LEU A 125 12.21 14.18 9.65
N THR A 126 13.14 13.83 10.53
CA THR A 126 14.48 14.43 10.49
C THR A 126 15.17 14.12 9.15
N PRO A 127 16.15 14.93 8.70
CA PRO A 127 16.89 14.65 7.48
C PRO A 127 17.53 13.25 7.46
N ALA A 128 18.07 12.79 8.60
CA ALA A 128 18.63 11.45 8.74
C ALA A 128 17.56 10.35 8.56
N ASN A 129 16.39 10.52 9.18
CA ASN A 129 15.28 9.57 9.01
C ASN A 129 14.73 9.56 7.58
N GLN A 130 14.71 10.71 6.91
CA GLN A 130 14.32 10.81 5.52
C GLN A 130 15.30 10.06 4.61
N GLU A 131 16.60 10.17 4.85
CA GLU A 131 17.63 9.43 4.12
C GLU A 131 17.48 7.91 4.34
N LEU A 132 17.31 7.47 5.59
CA LEU A 132 17.08 6.05 5.92
C LEU A 132 15.84 5.50 5.23
N LEU A 133 14.73 6.24 5.26
CA LEU A 133 13.49 5.83 4.60
C LEU A 133 13.67 5.76 3.07
N GLN A 134 14.42 6.68 2.46
CA GLN A 134 14.74 6.63 1.03
C GLN A 134 15.59 5.40 0.67
N GLN A 135 16.60 5.07 1.49
CA GLN A 135 17.42 3.88 1.30
C GLN A 135 16.60 2.59 1.43
N ALA A 136 15.68 2.54 2.42
CA ALA A 136 14.73 1.45 2.59
C ALA A 136 13.83 1.29 1.35
N THR A 137 13.26 2.40 0.87
CA THR A 137 12.45 2.45 -0.34
C THR A 137 13.20 1.94 -1.56
N ALA A 138 14.44 2.38 -1.77
CA ALA A 138 15.27 1.91 -2.87
C ALA A 138 15.53 0.40 -2.80
N SER A 139 15.83 -0.12 -1.60
CA SER A 139 16.09 -1.55 -1.37
C SER A 139 14.87 -2.42 -1.64
N VAL A 140 13.70 -2.02 -1.14
CA VAL A 140 12.43 -2.73 -1.38
C VAL A 140 12.05 -2.67 -2.86
N LYS A 141 12.21 -1.50 -3.50
CA LYS A 141 11.95 -1.34 -4.92
C LYS A 141 12.86 -2.24 -5.76
N GLN A 142 14.15 -2.30 -5.44
CA GLN A 142 15.11 -3.14 -6.15
C GLN A 142 14.73 -4.62 -6.07
N LEU A 143 14.36 -5.11 -4.88
CA LEU A 143 13.86 -6.47 -4.70
C LEU A 143 12.61 -6.72 -5.56
N PHE A 144 11.64 -5.81 -5.47
CA PHE A 144 10.38 -5.91 -6.19
C PHE A 144 10.60 -5.94 -7.71
N ASP A 145 11.37 -5.00 -8.26
CA ASP A 145 11.70 -4.93 -9.69
C ASP A 145 12.43 -6.21 -10.15
N SER A 146 13.36 -6.73 -9.33
CA SER A 146 14.07 -7.97 -9.63
C SER A 146 13.10 -9.15 -9.76
N LEU A 147 12.16 -9.28 -8.81
CA LEU A 147 11.13 -10.31 -8.85
C LEU A 147 10.20 -10.14 -10.06
N GLU A 148 9.80 -8.91 -10.40
CA GLU A 148 8.93 -8.64 -11.57
C GLU A 148 9.62 -8.88 -12.91
N SER A 149 10.94 -8.64 -12.99
CA SER A 149 11.70 -8.77 -14.24
C SER A 149 11.97 -10.20 -14.66
N ASN A 150 11.86 -11.18 -13.76
CA ASN A 150 12.17 -12.57 -14.06
C ASN A 150 10.97 -13.28 -14.73
N PRO A 151 11.03 -13.61 -16.03
CA PRO A 151 9.93 -14.23 -16.75
C PRO A 151 9.83 -15.75 -16.50
N GLN A 152 10.79 -16.36 -15.77
CA GLN A 152 10.75 -17.79 -15.51
C GLN A 152 9.71 -18.15 -14.42
N PRO A 153 8.93 -19.23 -14.60
CA PRO A 153 8.07 -19.74 -13.54
C PRO A 153 8.88 -20.52 -12.47
N PRO A 154 8.43 -20.62 -11.21
CA PRO A 154 7.32 -19.93 -10.56
C PRO A 154 7.79 -18.86 -9.55
N SER A 155 7.61 -17.58 -9.84
CA SER A 155 7.76 -16.50 -8.85
C SER A 155 6.40 -15.96 -8.42
N CYS A 156 6.28 -15.53 -7.16
CA CYS A 156 5.04 -15.04 -6.59
C CYS A 156 4.52 -13.76 -7.26
N SER A 157 3.22 -13.49 -7.08
CA SER A 157 2.62 -12.16 -7.29
C SER A 157 2.74 -11.38 -5.99
N LEU A 158 3.77 -10.54 -5.88
CA LEU A 158 4.11 -9.82 -4.66
C LEU A 158 3.30 -8.51 -4.50
N THR A 159 2.70 -8.30 -3.34
CA THR A 159 2.27 -6.97 -2.87
C THR A 159 3.11 -6.59 -1.65
N ALA A 160 4.05 -5.68 -1.82
CA ALA A 160 4.92 -5.21 -0.75
C ALA A 160 4.45 -3.85 -0.21
N LEU A 161 4.24 -3.79 1.10
CA LEU A 161 3.87 -2.60 1.86
C LEU A 161 5.11 -2.15 2.64
N LEU A 162 5.64 -0.97 2.34
CA LEU A 162 6.72 -0.39 3.11
C LEU A 162 6.13 0.52 4.18
N LEU A 163 6.31 0.16 5.44
CA LEU A 163 5.77 0.87 6.59
C LEU A 163 6.90 1.35 7.49
N PHE A 164 6.74 2.53 8.09
CA PHE A 164 7.63 3.01 9.13
C PHE A 164 6.87 3.42 10.37
N GLU A 165 7.59 3.50 11.48
CA GLU A 165 7.10 4.03 12.75
C GLU A 165 8.15 4.97 13.31
N LEU A 166 7.70 6.12 13.78
CA LEU A 166 8.56 7.04 14.52
C LEU A 166 8.52 6.62 15.99
N SER A 167 9.69 6.41 16.59
CA SER A 167 9.84 6.18 18.02
C SER A 167 10.76 7.23 18.62
N SER A 168 10.40 7.75 19.78
CA SER A 168 11.29 8.58 20.59
C SER A 168 12.13 7.74 21.57
N ASP A 169 11.77 6.46 21.76
CA ASP A 169 12.42 5.54 22.67
C ASP A 169 13.25 4.48 21.91
N PRO A 170 14.58 4.39 22.16
CA PRO A 170 15.44 3.38 21.54
C PRO A 170 15.03 1.93 21.84
N ALA A 171 14.43 1.65 23.00
CA ALA A 171 14.02 0.30 23.37
C ALA A 171 12.93 -0.24 22.42
N LEU A 172 12.02 0.63 21.99
CA LEU A 172 10.96 0.27 21.04
C LEU A 172 11.48 -0.11 19.66
N LEU A 173 12.64 0.38 19.23
CA LEU A 173 13.22 0.04 17.92
C LEU A 173 13.56 -1.45 17.78
N THR A 174 13.72 -2.14 18.91
CA THR A 174 14.00 -3.58 18.96
C THR A 174 12.72 -4.43 18.95
N LEU A 175 11.56 -3.81 19.15
CA LEU A 175 10.28 -4.48 19.20
C LEU A 175 9.61 -4.41 17.84
N LEU A 176 9.20 -5.57 17.32
CA LEU A 176 8.42 -5.63 16.09
C LEU A 176 6.93 -5.49 16.42
N PRO A 177 6.20 -4.58 15.75
CA PRO A 177 4.75 -4.46 15.90
C PRO A 177 4.02 -5.58 15.13
N ILE A 178 4.23 -6.84 15.56
CA ILE A 178 3.82 -8.06 14.85
C ILE A 178 2.33 -8.03 14.47
N ASN A 179 1.47 -7.61 15.40
CA ASN A 179 0.03 -7.54 15.16
C ASN A 179 -0.34 -6.51 14.08
N SER A 180 0.25 -5.31 14.14
CA SER A 180 0.01 -4.25 13.16
C SER A 180 0.51 -4.64 11.77
N LEU A 181 1.69 -5.28 11.67
CA LEU A 181 2.25 -5.77 10.41
C LEU A 181 1.41 -6.89 9.81
N ARG A 182 0.95 -7.85 10.63
CA ARG A 182 0.06 -8.91 10.18
C ARG A 182 -1.23 -8.34 9.60
N ASN A 183 -1.85 -7.38 10.29
CA ASN A 183 -3.09 -6.76 9.84
C ASN A 183 -2.88 -5.96 8.55
N ALA A 184 -1.75 -5.26 8.41
CA ALA A 184 -1.41 -4.54 7.18
C ALA A 184 -1.27 -5.49 5.98
N ALA A 185 -0.52 -6.58 6.14
CA ALA A 185 -0.35 -7.58 5.07
C ALA A 185 -1.68 -8.28 4.73
N LEU A 186 -2.51 -8.58 5.72
CA LEU A 186 -3.84 -9.16 5.50
C LEU A 186 -4.76 -8.21 4.72
N LEU A 187 -4.72 -6.91 5.01
CA LEU A 187 -5.53 -5.91 4.33
C LEU A 187 -5.22 -5.84 2.82
N ALA A 188 -3.94 -5.98 2.45
CA ALA A 188 -3.53 -6.03 1.05
C ALA A 188 -3.88 -7.35 0.36
N ALA A 189 -3.92 -8.47 1.09
CA ALA A 189 -4.27 -9.78 0.55
C ALA A 189 -5.73 -9.88 0.06
N GLY A 190 -6.66 -9.19 0.73
CA GLY A 190 -8.09 -9.26 0.44
C GLY A 190 -8.52 -8.70 -0.92
N GLY A 191 -7.67 -7.91 -1.60
CA GLY A 191 -7.98 -7.31 -2.90
C GLY A 191 -7.65 -8.18 -4.13
N SER A 192 -7.26 -9.44 -3.91
CA SER A 192 -6.85 -10.39 -4.94
C SER A 192 -7.88 -11.47 -5.25
N GLY A 193 -8.96 -11.56 -4.46
CA GLY A 193 -10.10 -12.42 -4.78
C GLY A 193 -10.65 -11.98 -6.13
N GLY A 194 -10.73 -12.92 -7.08
CA GLY A 194 -11.31 -12.67 -8.39
C GLY A 194 -12.64 -11.96 -8.19
N ASP A 195 -12.73 -10.74 -8.72
CA ASP A 195 -13.98 -10.27 -9.28
C ASP A 195 -14.29 -11.25 -10.44
N ASP A 196 -14.63 -12.49 -10.09
CA ASP A 196 -15.46 -13.31 -10.94
C ASP A 196 -16.73 -12.49 -11.01
N ASP A 197 -16.88 -11.78 -12.13
CA ASP A 197 -18.13 -11.18 -12.57
C ASP A 197 -19.19 -12.28 -12.41
N VAL A 198 -19.80 -12.35 -11.23
CA VAL A 198 -21.06 -13.03 -11.05
C VAL A 198 -22.01 -12.15 -11.82
N ASP A 199 -22.11 -12.42 -13.12
CA ASP A 199 -23.19 -11.97 -13.96
C ASP A 199 -24.48 -12.34 -13.23
N ASP A 200 -25.02 -11.38 -12.50
CA ASP A 200 -26.30 -11.45 -11.82
C ASP A 200 -27.40 -11.37 -12.89
N ASP A 201 -27.42 -12.38 -13.76
CA ASP A 201 -28.49 -12.65 -14.73
C ASP A 201 -29.66 -13.30 -13.97
N GLY A 202 -30.28 -12.54 -13.07
CA GLY A 202 -31.02 -13.13 -11.96
C GLY A 202 -32.34 -12.46 -11.57
N ALA A 203 -33.29 -12.38 -12.50
CA ALA A 203 -34.74 -12.31 -12.23
C ALA A 203 -35.31 -10.99 -11.67
N SER A 204 -35.87 -10.20 -12.59
CA SER A 204 -37.05 -9.35 -12.33
C SER A 204 -38.23 -10.23 -11.92
N GLU A 205 -38.33 -10.56 -10.63
CA GLU A 205 -39.53 -11.18 -10.06
C GLU A 205 -40.57 -10.10 -9.72
N ALA A 206 -41.74 -10.25 -10.34
CA ALA A 206 -42.87 -9.35 -10.24
C ALA A 206 -43.59 -9.49 -8.88
N ALA A 207 -43.77 -8.36 -8.17
CA ALA A 207 -44.77 -8.16 -7.11
C ALA A 207 -44.72 -6.66 -6.71
N ALA A 208 -45.78 -5.89 -6.46
CA ALA A 208 -47.21 -6.10 -6.29
C ALA A 208 -47.91 -4.73 -6.48
N SER A 209 -49.15 -4.67 -6.99
CA SER A 209 -50.36 -4.37 -6.21
C SER A 209 -50.09 -3.44 -5.01
N THR A 210 -50.70 -2.26 -4.86
CA THR A 210 -52.11 -2.14 -4.47
C THR A 210 -52.55 -0.68 -4.58
N ALA A 211 -53.66 -0.44 -5.27
CA ALA A 211 -54.41 0.80 -5.21
C ALA A 211 -55.16 0.87 -3.87
N ALA A 212 -54.92 1.93 -3.09
CA ALA A 212 -55.76 2.30 -1.97
C ALA A 212 -56.26 3.73 -2.20
N GLY A 213 -57.50 3.83 -2.66
CA GLY A 213 -58.30 5.04 -2.50
C GLY A 213 -58.73 5.18 -1.03
N GLY A 214 -58.93 6.42 -0.59
CA GLY A 214 -59.44 6.68 0.74
C GLY A 214 -59.47 8.17 1.05
N ALA A 215 -60.51 8.84 0.59
CA ALA A 215 -60.86 10.20 0.96
C ALA A 215 -61.26 10.29 2.44
N ARG A 216 -60.73 11.29 3.16
CA ARG A 216 -61.46 12.27 3.98
C ARG A 216 -60.51 13.21 4.69
#